data_AF-A0A061JIL8-F1
#
_entry.id   AF-A0A061JIL8-F1
#
_cell.length_a   1.000
_cell.length_b   1.000
_cell.length_c   1.000
_cell.angle_alpha   90.00
_cell.angle_beta   90.00
_cell.angle_gamma   90.00
#
_symmetry.space_group_name_H-M   'P 1'
#
loop_
_entity.id
_entity.type
_entity.pdbx_description
1 polymer ?
#
loop_
_entity_poly.entity_id
_entity_poly.type
_entity_poly.pdbx_seq_one_letter_code
_entity_poly.pdbx_strand_id
1 'polypeptide(L)'
;MCWFVKLSLGNIKVVITKMVKYLFYKISFILIMLLCASAFGANNKKLTKEDIIQQLLPKTPQQMKQSGYGKAPINIALCKYWGKRNKELNLPQTSSISIALPYYTTTTISIAQDKDRIFLNGKEVSLDSEFGRRTIDFLNLIRQNKNIFLKIETNNDLPTSAGLASSASGFAAFVIALNDIFNWNLTNEKLSILARMGSGSAARSIPPGFVYWQAGKKADGTDSYATEMYWHLPPQHNF
;
A
#
# COMPACT_ATOMS: atom_id res chain seq x y z
N MET A 1 63.70 35.11 22.39
CA MET A 1 63.10 36.40 21.96
C MET A 1 61.60 36.18 21.82
N CYS A 2 60.83 36.58 22.84
CA CYS A 2 59.39 36.31 22.96
C CYS A 2 58.60 37.39 22.20
N TRP A 3 57.78 37.02 21.21
CA TRP A 3 56.90 37.95 20.51
C TRP A 3 55.54 38.00 21.21
N PHE A 4 55.32 39.05 22.03
CA PHE A 4 54.00 39.42 22.53
C PHE A 4 53.32 40.32 21.50
N VAL A 5 52.27 39.82 20.83
CA VAL A 5 51.41 40.63 19.96
C VAL A 5 50.50 41.51 20.83
N LYS A 6 50.74 42.82 20.82
CA LYS A 6 49.88 43.84 21.43
C LYS A 6 48.59 43.96 20.60
N LEU A 7 47.52 43.29 21.02
CA LEU A 7 46.17 43.52 20.51
C LEU A 7 45.60 44.81 21.13
N SER A 8 45.41 45.84 20.31
CA SER A 8 44.74 47.09 20.68
C SER A 8 43.28 46.83 21.10
N LEU A 9 42.84 47.43 22.21
CA LEU A 9 41.47 47.39 22.75
C LEU A 9 40.39 47.75 21.72
N GLY A 10 40.72 48.52 20.68
CA GLY A 10 39.81 48.86 19.58
C GLY A 10 39.41 47.66 18.71
N ASN A 11 40.34 46.73 18.46
CA ASN A 11 40.08 45.56 17.61
C ASN A 11 39.20 44.52 18.31
N ILE A 12 39.29 44.41 19.64
CA ILE A 12 38.45 43.50 20.44
C ILE A 12 36.99 43.96 20.42
N LYS A 13 36.71 45.26 20.55
CA LYS A 13 35.33 45.79 20.44
C LYS A 13 34.71 45.48 19.08
N VAL A 14 35.44 45.66 17.98
CA VAL A 14 34.95 45.39 16.62
C VAL A 14 34.64 43.90 16.42
N VAL A 15 35.51 43.01 16.91
CA VAL A 15 35.29 41.55 16.82
C VAL A 15 34.09 41.12 17.66
N ILE A 16 33.95 41.63 18.88
CA ILE A 16 32.80 41.33 19.76
C ILE A 16 31.51 41.86 19.13
N THR A 17 31.48 43.08 18.58
CA THR A 17 30.28 43.62 17.92
C THR A 17 29.90 42.79 16.69
N LYS A 18 30.88 42.32 15.89
CA LYS A 18 30.61 41.43 14.75
C LYS A 18 30.10 40.06 15.19
N MET A 19 30.67 39.47 16.25
CA MET A 19 30.20 38.19 16.81
C MET A 19 28.80 38.30 17.40
N VAL A 20 28.51 39.35 18.16
CA VAL A 20 27.18 39.58 18.74
C VAL A 20 26.14 39.81 17.64
N LYS A 21 26.46 40.60 16.59
CA LYS A 21 25.58 40.74 15.42
C LYS A 21 25.38 39.39 14.72
N TYR A 22 26.44 38.62 14.50
CA TYR A 22 26.32 37.30 13.86
C TYR A 22 25.48 36.33 14.69
N LEU A 23 25.65 36.29 16.01
CA LEU A 23 24.82 35.50 16.91
C LEU A 23 23.36 35.96 16.87
N PHE A 24 23.10 37.27 16.92
CA PHE A 24 21.75 37.83 16.80
C PHE A 24 21.10 37.44 15.47
N TYR A 25 21.82 37.58 14.35
CA TYR A 25 21.32 37.16 13.04
C TYR A 25 21.04 35.66 12.98
N LYS A 26 21.91 34.82 13.56
CA LYS A 26 21.72 33.35 13.56
C LYS A 26 20.54 32.93 14.45
N ILE A 27 20.39 33.56 15.62
CA ILE A 27 19.27 33.33 16.54
C ILE A 27 17.96 33.82 15.92
N SER A 28 17.94 35.01 15.32
CA SER A 28 16.78 35.53 14.60
C SER A 28 16.41 34.66 13.40
N PHE A 29 17.38 34.13 12.65
CA PHE A 29 17.11 33.22 11.54
C PHE A 29 16.56 31.87 12.00
N ILE A 30 17.06 31.32 13.10
CA ILE A 30 16.52 30.09 13.73
C ILE A 30 15.12 30.35 14.28
N LEU A 31 14.88 31.51 14.91
CA LEU A 31 13.57 31.88 15.44
C LEU A 31 12.56 32.14 14.32
N ILE A 32 12.96 32.78 13.23
CA ILE A 32 12.14 32.94 12.01
C ILE A 32 11.85 31.58 11.37
N MET A 33 12.83 30.66 11.30
CA MET A 33 12.60 29.30 10.81
C MET A 33 11.64 28.52 11.72
N LEU A 34 11.73 28.67 13.04
CA LEU A 34 10.82 28.05 14.01
C LEU A 34 9.41 28.67 13.96
N LEU A 35 9.31 29.99 13.77
CA LEU A 35 8.05 30.71 13.60
C LEU A 35 7.41 30.44 12.23
N CYS A 36 8.20 30.25 11.18
CA CYS A 36 7.71 29.77 9.88
C CYS A 36 7.26 28.30 9.93
N ALA A 37 7.95 27.47 10.72
CA ALA A 37 7.54 26.08 10.97
C ALA A 37 6.24 25.98 11.79
N SER A 38 5.94 26.96 12.66
CA SER A 38 4.67 27.02 13.40
C SER A 38 3.55 27.77 12.66
N ALA A 39 3.88 28.66 11.72
CA ALA A 39 2.91 29.37 10.87
C ALA A 39 2.40 28.52 9.69
N PHE A 40 3.15 27.51 9.26
CA PHE A 40 2.62 26.40 8.45
C PHE A 40 2.06 25.31 9.37
N GLY A 41 0.95 25.63 10.03
CA GLY A 41 0.00 24.62 10.47
C GLY A 41 -0.64 23.95 9.26
N ALA A 42 0.17 23.23 8.47
CA ALA A 42 -0.37 22.26 7.54
C ALA A 42 -1.16 21.29 8.41
N ASN A 43 -2.47 21.31 8.22
CA ASN A 43 -3.38 20.32 8.76
C ASN A 43 -2.83 18.96 8.30
N ASN A 44 -2.01 18.31 9.12
CA ASN A 44 -1.34 17.05 8.80
C ASN A 44 -2.41 15.95 8.89
N LYS A 45 -3.41 16.03 8.02
CA LYS A 45 -4.44 15.01 7.88
C LYS A 45 -3.72 13.73 7.49
N LYS A 46 -3.74 12.77 8.39
CA LYS A 46 -3.16 11.45 8.15
C LYS A 46 -3.93 10.81 7.00
N LEU A 47 -3.23 10.46 5.91
CA LEU A 47 -3.82 9.81 4.74
C LEU A 47 -4.47 8.48 5.15
N THR A 48 -5.72 8.29 4.76
CA THR A 48 -6.48 7.05 5.00
C THR A 48 -6.56 6.20 3.74
N LYS A 49 -6.99 4.94 3.87
CA LYS A 49 -7.26 4.09 2.69
C LYS A 49 -8.29 4.72 1.76
N GLU A 50 -9.36 5.32 2.30
CA GLU A 50 -10.43 5.96 1.52
C GLU A 50 -9.87 7.07 0.65
N ASP A 51 -9.00 7.94 1.21
CA ASP A 51 -8.36 9.03 0.47
C ASP A 51 -7.60 8.50 -0.77
N ILE A 52 -6.94 7.34 -0.65
CA ILE A 52 -6.16 6.73 -1.74
C ILE A 52 -7.05 5.96 -2.71
N ILE A 53 -8.02 5.18 -2.22
CA ILE A 53 -8.96 4.42 -3.05
C ILE A 53 -9.70 5.35 -4.00
N GLN A 54 -10.21 6.48 -3.51
CA GLN A 54 -10.92 7.45 -4.34
C GLN A 54 -10.05 8.05 -5.46
N GLN A 55 -8.73 8.11 -5.29
CA GLN A 55 -7.80 8.55 -6.34
C GLN A 55 -7.57 7.46 -7.41
N LEU A 56 -7.68 6.18 -7.03
CA LEU A 56 -7.42 5.05 -7.92
C LEU A 56 -8.62 4.71 -8.81
N LEU A 57 -9.82 4.80 -8.25
CA LEU A 57 -11.08 4.43 -8.90
C LEU A 57 -11.50 5.45 -9.99
N PRO A 58 -12.27 5.02 -11.00
CA PRO A 58 -12.87 5.93 -11.96
C PRO A 58 -13.77 6.96 -11.29
N LYS A 59 -13.67 8.24 -11.71
CA LYS A 59 -14.49 9.33 -11.17
C LYS A 59 -15.95 9.26 -11.61
N THR A 60 -16.19 8.74 -12.81
CA THR A 60 -17.54 8.57 -13.36
C THR A 60 -18.07 7.19 -12.99
N PRO A 61 -19.31 7.08 -12.45
CA PRO A 61 -19.94 5.80 -12.18
C PRO A 61 -19.93 4.92 -13.42
N GLN A 62 -19.44 3.70 -13.27
CA GLN A 62 -19.47 2.69 -14.32
C GLN A 62 -20.72 1.84 -14.16
N GLN A 63 -21.24 1.32 -15.27
CA GLN A 63 -22.34 0.36 -15.20
C GLN A 63 -21.83 -0.94 -14.57
N MET A 64 -22.45 -1.32 -13.44
CA MET A 64 -22.16 -2.56 -12.74
C MET A 64 -22.63 -3.76 -13.56
N LYS A 65 -21.83 -4.82 -13.60
CA LYS A 65 -22.19 -6.13 -14.17
C LYS A 65 -23.05 -6.93 -13.19
N GLN A 66 -23.79 -7.93 -13.68
CA GLN A 66 -24.56 -8.83 -12.82
C GLN A 66 -23.69 -9.72 -11.94
N SER A 67 -22.49 -10.05 -12.43
CA SER A 67 -21.46 -10.75 -11.70
C SER A 67 -20.08 -10.25 -12.10
N GLY A 68 -19.10 -10.44 -11.21
CA GLY A 68 -17.69 -10.27 -11.50
C GLY A 68 -16.89 -11.48 -11.07
N TYR A 69 -15.79 -11.72 -11.75
CA TYR A 69 -14.90 -12.85 -11.51
C TYR A 69 -13.46 -12.39 -11.34
N GLY A 70 -12.76 -13.03 -10.41
CA GLY A 70 -11.34 -12.82 -10.20
C GLY A 70 -10.62 -14.11 -9.92
N LYS A 71 -9.42 -14.25 -10.47
CA LYS A 71 -8.52 -15.38 -10.25
C LYS A 71 -7.14 -14.85 -9.97
N ALA A 72 -6.51 -15.33 -8.90
CA ALA A 72 -5.17 -14.92 -8.52
C ALA A 72 -4.33 -16.13 -8.07
N PRO A 73 -3.06 -16.23 -8.51
CA PRO A 73 -2.19 -17.29 -8.08
C PRO A 73 -1.78 -17.11 -6.63
N ILE A 74 -1.49 -18.23 -5.98
CA ILE A 74 -0.79 -18.27 -4.71
C ILE A 74 0.66 -17.82 -4.95
N ASN A 75 1.23 -17.03 -4.03
CA ASN A 75 2.64 -16.63 -4.12
C ASN A 75 3.43 -17.05 -2.88
N ILE A 76 4.70 -17.42 -3.09
CA ILE A 76 5.68 -17.66 -2.01
C ILE A 76 6.74 -16.57 -2.05
N ALA A 77 6.95 -15.89 -0.92
CA ALA A 77 8.01 -14.90 -0.79
C ALA A 77 9.39 -15.57 -0.76
N LEU A 78 10.26 -15.16 -1.69
CA LEU A 78 11.68 -15.51 -1.75
C LEU A 78 12.51 -14.55 -0.91
N CYS A 79 12.16 -13.26 -0.94
CA CYS A 79 12.66 -12.24 -0.04
C CYS A 79 11.45 -11.63 0.69
N LYS A 80 11.39 -11.80 2.02
CA LYS A 80 10.24 -11.35 2.81
C LYS A 80 10.23 -9.84 2.98
N TYR A 81 9.04 -9.25 2.97
CA TYR A 81 8.85 -7.91 3.54
C TYR A 81 8.81 -8.06 5.07
N TRP A 82 9.53 -7.21 5.80
CA TRP A 82 9.52 -7.24 7.27
C TRP A 82 9.28 -5.84 7.82
N GLY A 83 8.21 -5.69 8.61
CA GLY A 83 7.77 -4.40 9.13
C GLY A 83 6.90 -3.59 8.16
N LYS A 84 6.11 -2.68 8.73
CA LYS A 84 5.26 -1.74 7.99
C LYS A 84 5.65 -0.32 8.39
N ARG A 85 6.02 0.52 7.42
CA ARG A 85 6.23 1.96 7.65
C ARG A 85 4.91 2.72 7.80
N ASN A 86 3.83 2.18 7.23
CA ASN A 86 2.47 2.70 7.42
C ASN A 86 1.49 1.52 7.55
N LYS A 87 0.89 1.36 8.74
CA LYS A 87 -0.09 0.29 9.02
C LYS A 87 -1.43 0.53 8.31
N GLU A 88 -1.85 1.80 8.20
CA GLU A 88 -3.10 2.19 7.55
C GLU A 88 -3.08 1.80 6.07
N LEU A 89 -2.03 2.19 5.35
CA LEU A 89 -1.94 1.94 3.91
C LEU A 89 -1.27 0.59 3.55
N ASN A 90 -0.92 -0.23 4.56
CA ASN A 90 -0.12 -1.46 4.42
C ASN A 90 1.21 -1.25 3.65
N LEU A 91 1.89 -0.12 3.89
CA LEU A 91 3.18 0.16 3.24
C LEU A 91 4.31 -0.58 3.96
N PRO A 92 5.11 -1.38 3.24
CA PRO A 92 6.16 -2.17 3.85
C PRO A 92 7.38 -1.29 4.10
N GLN A 93 8.23 -1.71 5.03
CA GLN A 93 9.51 -1.03 5.27
C GLN A 93 10.58 -1.41 4.25
N THR A 94 10.51 -2.64 3.73
CA THR A 94 11.42 -3.17 2.71
C THR A 94 10.63 -3.73 1.53
N SER A 95 11.24 -3.68 0.34
CA SER A 95 10.69 -4.36 -0.83
C SER A 95 10.77 -5.88 -0.65
N SER A 96 10.00 -6.63 -1.45
CA SER A 96 9.97 -8.10 -1.39
C SER A 96 9.92 -8.71 -2.76
N ILE A 97 10.38 -9.96 -2.85
CA ILE A 97 10.34 -10.77 -4.09
C ILE A 97 9.56 -12.04 -3.78
N SER A 98 8.71 -12.48 -4.71
CA SER A 98 8.01 -13.76 -4.65
C SER A 98 7.96 -14.45 -5.99
N ILE A 99 7.56 -15.72 -5.98
CA ILE A 99 7.18 -16.47 -7.16
C ILE A 99 5.71 -16.90 -7.06
N ALA A 100 4.96 -16.74 -8.14
CA ALA A 100 3.61 -17.27 -8.30
C ALA A 100 3.66 -18.79 -8.52
N LEU A 101 2.77 -19.52 -7.86
CA LEU A 101 2.62 -20.97 -7.98
C LEU A 101 1.47 -21.32 -8.94
N PRO A 102 1.44 -22.55 -9.49
CA PRO A 102 0.35 -23.04 -10.33
C PRO A 102 -0.91 -23.44 -9.54
N TYR A 103 -1.19 -22.77 -8.43
CA TYR A 103 -2.39 -22.93 -7.61
C TYR A 103 -3.09 -21.59 -7.47
N TYR A 104 -4.42 -21.59 -7.43
CA TYR A 104 -5.19 -20.36 -7.52
C TYR A 104 -6.24 -20.26 -6.42
N THR A 105 -6.60 -19.00 -6.15
CA THR A 105 -7.89 -18.68 -5.55
C THR A 105 -8.76 -18.04 -6.62
N THR A 106 -10.01 -18.47 -6.68
CA THR A 106 -11.04 -17.85 -7.52
C THR A 106 -12.07 -17.18 -6.62
N THR A 107 -12.55 -16.01 -7.02
CA THR A 107 -13.63 -15.31 -6.35
C THR A 107 -14.67 -14.89 -7.38
N THR A 108 -15.93 -15.23 -7.11
CA THR A 108 -17.09 -14.75 -7.86
C THR A 108 -17.87 -13.80 -6.95
N ILE A 109 -18.27 -12.66 -7.50
CA ILE A 109 -19.13 -11.68 -6.83
C ILE A 109 -20.41 -11.55 -7.63
N SER A 110 -21.56 -11.58 -6.96
CA SER A 110 -22.86 -11.28 -7.55
C SER A 110 -23.68 -10.38 -6.63
N ILE A 111 -24.74 -9.78 -7.17
CA ILE A 111 -25.68 -8.99 -6.37
C ILE A 111 -26.44 -9.92 -5.40
N ALA A 112 -26.57 -9.50 -4.15
CA ALA A 112 -27.39 -10.14 -3.12
C ALA A 112 -28.69 -9.34 -2.89
N GLN A 113 -29.72 -10.01 -2.36
CA GLN A 113 -31.05 -9.41 -2.21
C GLN A 113 -31.19 -8.58 -0.93
N ASP A 114 -30.67 -9.06 0.19
CA ASP A 114 -31.01 -8.57 1.53
C ASP A 114 -29.79 -8.07 2.33
N LYS A 115 -28.64 -8.74 2.21
CA LYS A 115 -27.41 -8.39 2.93
C LYS A 115 -26.18 -8.93 2.25
N ASP A 116 -25.01 -8.40 2.62
CA ASP A 116 -23.73 -8.96 2.17
C ASP A 116 -23.55 -10.39 2.71
N ARG A 117 -23.06 -11.30 1.87
CA ARG A 117 -22.80 -12.70 2.23
C ARG A 117 -21.44 -13.12 1.73
N ILE A 118 -20.71 -13.88 2.54
CA ILE A 118 -19.37 -14.36 2.19
C ILE A 118 -19.35 -15.88 2.31
N PHE A 119 -18.84 -16.56 1.29
CA PHE A 119 -18.62 -17.99 1.26
C PHE A 119 -17.15 -18.28 0.99
N LEU A 120 -16.57 -19.19 1.76
CA LEU A 120 -15.21 -19.70 1.59
C LEU A 120 -15.28 -21.21 1.41
N ASN A 121 -14.83 -21.70 0.24
CA ASN A 121 -14.86 -23.13 -0.12
C ASN A 121 -16.26 -23.74 0.06
N GLY A 122 -17.29 -23.03 -0.41
CA GLY A 122 -18.70 -23.43 -0.31
C GLY A 122 -19.35 -23.28 1.07
N LYS A 123 -18.63 -22.86 2.10
CA LYS A 123 -19.17 -22.64 3.46
C LYS A 123 -19.39 -21.16 3.72
N GLU A 124 -20.58 -20.80 4.18
CA GLU A 124 -20.86 -19.42 4.59
C GLU A 124 -20.01 -19.05 5.81
N VAL A 125 -19.38 -17.87 5.72
CA VAL A 125 -18.50 -17.32 6.76
C VAL A 125 -19.25 -16.21 7.47
N SER A 126 -19.23 -16.25 8.81
CA SER A 126 -19.79 -15.17 9.63
C SER A 126 -19.09 -13.85 9.31
N LEU A 127 -19.88 -12.78 9.15
CA LEU A 127 -19.36 -11.43 8.99
C LEU A 127 -18.64 -10.93 10.25
N ASP A 128 -18.88 -11.55 11.41
CA ASP A 128 -18.18 -11.31 12.67
C ASP A 128 -16.90 -12.14 12.84
N SER A 129 -16.51 -12.94 11.85
CA SER A 129 -15.18 -13.55 11.84
C SER A 129 -14.12 -12.51 11.45
N GLU A 130 -12.85 -12.76 11.75
CA GLU A 130 -11.76 -11.88 11.31
C GLU A 130 -11.74 -11.74 9.77
N PHE A 131 -11.92 -12.84 9.05
CA PHE A 131 -11.99 -12.84 7.59
C PHE A 131 -13.22 -12.08 7.07
N GLY A 132 -14.39 -12.31 7.67
CA GLY A 132 -15.64 -11.65 7.33
C GLY A 132 -15.56 -10.13 7.50
N ARG A 133 -15.18 -9.67 8.71
CA ARG A 133 -15.02 -8.24 9.01
C ARG A 133 -14.06 -7.58 8.04
N ARG A 134 -12.86 -8.14 7.86
CA ARG A 134 -11.86 -7.59 6.96
C ARG A 134 -12.35 -7.43 5.52
N THR A 135 -13.13 -8.39 5.03
CA THR A 135 -13.67 -8.38 3.67
C THR A 135 -14.77 -7.33 3.53
N ILE A 136 -15.72 -7.27 4.46
CA ILE A 136 -16.81 -6.28 4.44
C ILE A 136 -16.31 -4.87 4.70
N ASP A 137 -15.39 -4.68 5.65
CA ASP A 137 -14.77 -3.38 5.91
C ASP A 137 -14.12 -2.86 4.65
N PHE A 138 -13.33 -3.68 3.95
CA PHE A 138 -12.71 -3.28 2.69
C PHE A 138 -13.72 -3.02 1.58
N LEU A 139 -14.76 -3.85 1.45
CA LEU A 139 -15.86 -3.59 0.51
C LEU A 139 -16.51 -2.23 0.79
N ASN A 140 -16.73 -1.89 2.05
CA ASN A 140 -17.30 -0.62 2.50
C ASN A 140 -16.45 0.61 2.14
N LEU A 141 -15.13 0.45 2.02
CA LEU A 141 -14.24 1.52 1.56
C LEU A 141 -14.43 1.85 0.07
N ILE A 142 -14.94 0.88 -0.70
CA ILE A 142 -14.86 0.89 -2.16
C ILE A 142 -16.24 1.05 -2.80
N ARG A 143 -17.29 0.45 -2.22
CA ARG A 143 -18.63 0.53 -2.79
C ARG A 143 -19.17 1.96 -2.71
N GLN A 144 -19.60 2.48 -3.85
CA GLN A 144 -20.19 3.81 -3.93
C GLN A 144 -21.61 3.85 -3.36
N ASN A 145 -22.38 2.77 -3.56
CA ASN A 145 -23.75 2.65 -3.06
C ASN A 145 -23.82 1.58 -1.95
N LYS A 146 -24.08 2.03 -0.72
CA LYS A 146 -24.20 1.14 0.45
C LYS A 146 -25.48 0.31 0.48
N ASN A 147 -26.45 0.62 -0.38
CA ASN A 147 -27.69 -0.15 -0.52
C ASN A 147 -27.55 -1.32 -1.51
N ILE A 148 -26.38 -1.49 -2.13
CA ILE A 148 -26.08 -2.67 -2.95
C ILE A 148 -25.34 -3.67 -2.07
N PHE A 149 -26.00 -4.81 -1.87
CA PHE A 149 -25.45 -5.96 -1.17
C PHE A 149 -24.82 -6.93 -2.15
N LEU A 150 -23.72 -7.55 -1.76
CA LEU A 150 -22.96 -8.49 -2.60
C LEU A 150 -22.84 -9.85 -1.93
N LYS A 151 -22.98 -10.90 -2.74
CA LYS A 151 -22.57 -12.26 -2.41
C LYS A 151 -21.16 -12.48 -2.95
N ILE A 152 -20.23 -12.81 -2.06
CA ILE A 152 -18.81 -13.05 -2.38
C ILE A 152 -18.52 -14.53 -2.14
N GLU A 153 -18.19 -15.26 -3.19
CA GLU A 153 -17.88 -16.69 -3.12
C GLU A 153 -16.43 -16.91 -3.52
N THR A 154 -15.60 -17.35 -2.59
CA THR A 154 -14.18 -17.59 -2.83
C THR A 154 -13.81 -19.07 -2.61
N ASN A 155 -13.04 -19.63 -3.53
CA ASN A 155 -12.60 -21.02 -3.53
C ASN A 155 -11.09 -21.09 -3.75
N ASN A 156 -10.42 -21.89 -2.94
CA ASN A 156 -8.99 -22.15 -3.05
C ASN A 156 -8.73 -23.54 -3.61
N ASP A 157 -7.86 -23.64 -4.60
CA ASP A 157 -7.49 -24.92 -5.23
C ASP A 157 -6.48 -25.71 -4.39
N LEU A 158 -5.90 -25.11 -3.34
CA LEU A 158 -5.06 -25.84 -2.38
C LEU A 158 -5.92 -26.48 -1.28
N PRO A 159 -5.66 -27.76 -0.93
CA PRO A 159 -6.24 -28.38 0.25
C PRO A 159 -5.98 -27.52 1.49
N THR A 160 -7.02 -27.29 2.30
CA THR A 160 -6.99 -26.40 3.48
C THR A 160 -5.90 -26.78 4.51
N SER A 161 -5.43 -28.03 4.48
CA SER A 161 -4.32 -28.55 5.30
C SER A 161 -2.92 -28.03 4.90
N ALA A 162 -2.77 -27.38 3.74
CA ALA A 162 -1.47 -26.93 3.23
C ALA A 162 -0.97 -25.59 3.81
N GLY A 163 -1.73 -24.94 4.70
CA GLY A 163 -1.24 -23.91 5.64
C GLY A 163 -0.54 -22.65 5.12
N LEU A 164 -0.32 -22.46 3.81
CA LEU A 164 0.79 -21.60 3.38
C LEU A 164 0.44 -20.19 2.88
N ALA A 165 -0.70 -19.90 2.25
CA ALA A 165 -0.87 -18.57 1.65
C ALA A 165 -2.27 -18.17 1.14
N SER A 166 -3.36 -18.83 1.57
CA SER A 166 -4.71 -18.57 1.00
C SER A 166 -5.21 -17.12 1.18
N SER A 167 -4.69 -16.38 2.17
CA SER A 167 -5.13 -15.01 2.42
C SER A 167 -4.60 -13.97 1.42
N ALA A 168 -3.44 -14.23 0.78
CA ALA A 168 -2.87 -13.30 -0.19
C ALA A 168 -3.57 -13.43 -1.55
N SER A 169 -3.62 -14.65 -2.09
CA SER A 169 -4.33 -14.94 -3.34
C SER A 169 -5.82 -14.69 -3.23
N GLY A 170 -6.46 -15.03 -2.10
CA GLY A 170 -7.88 -14.76 -1.90
C GLY A 170 -8.23 -13.28 -1.94
N PHE A 171 -7.42 -12.43 -1.29
CA PHE A 171 -7.66 -10.99 -1.33
C PHE A 171 -7.37 -10.39 -2.71
N ALA A 172 -6.34 -10.88 -3.42
CA ALA A 172 -6.06 -10.49 -4.79
C ALA A 172 -7.22 -10.88 -5.73
N ALA A 173 -7.71 -12.11 -5.67
CA ALA A 173 -8.85 -12.59 -6.44
C ALA A 173 -10.12 -11.78 -6.14
N PHE A 174 -10.35 -11.44 -4.87
CA PHE A 174 -11.45 -10.55 -4.47
C PHE A 174 -11.34 -9.15 -5.12
N VAL A 175 -10.17 -8.51 -5.08
CA VAL A 175 -9.96 -7.20 -5.71
C VAL A 175 -10.13 -7.26 -7.24
N ILE A 176 -9.68 -8.33 -7.89
CA ILE A 176 -9.88 -8.54 -9.33
C ILE A 176 -11.38 -8.69 -9.63
N ALA A 177 -12.11 -9.47 -8.83
CA ALA A 177 -13.56 -9.64 -8.99
C ALA A 177 -14.34 -8.33 -8.76
N LEU A 178 -13.91 -7.50 -7.80
CA LEU A 178 -14.46 -6.16 -7.60
C LEU A 178 -14.22 -5.27 -8.82
N ASN A 179 -13.00 -5.24 -9.34
CA ASN A 179 -12.67 -4.50 -10.56
C ASN A 179 -13.54 -4.94 -11.76
N ASP A 180 -13.84 -6.24 -11.85
CA ASP A 180 -14.69 -6.79 -12.88
C ASP A 180 -16.16 -6.42 -12.71
N ILE A 181 -16.78 -6.68 -11.55
CA ILE A 181 -18.21 -6.39 -11.32
C ILE A 181 -18.53 -4.89 -11.41
N PHE A 182 -17.64 -4.03 -10.89
CA PHE A 182 -17.80 -2.59 -10.98
C PHE A 182 -17.26 -2.00 -12.28
N ASN A 183 -16.72 -2.83 -13.18
CA ASN A 183 -16.24 -2.45 -14.50
C ASN A 183 -15.23 -1.28 -14.48
N TRP A 184 -14.31 -1.27 -13.50
CA TRP A 184 -13.37 -0.15 -13.34
C TRP A 184 -12.23 -0.15 -14.35
N ASN A 185 -11.94 -1.30 -14.98
CA ASN A 185 -10.87 -1.48 -15.97
C ASN A 185 -9.51 -0.95 -15.48
N LEU A 186 -9.17 -1.26 -14.21
CA LEU A 186 -7.91 -0.84 -13.61
C LEU A 186 -6.72 -1.63 -14.16
N THR A 187 -5.59 -0.94 -14.29
CA THR A 187 -4.28 -1.55 -14.60
C THR A 187 -3.81 -2.45 -13.45
N ASN A 188 -2.92 -3.41 -13.75
CA ASN A 188 -2.28 -4.27 -12.74
C ASN A 188 -1.60 -3.48 -11.61
N GLU A 189 -0.99 -2.33 -11.89
CA GLU A 189 -0.37 -1.48 -10.86
C GLU A 189 -1.42 -1.02 -9.83
N LYS A 190 -2.52 -0.41 -10.29
CA LYS A 190 -3.64 0.01 -9.45
C LYS A 190 -4.29 -1.14 -8.70
N LEU A 191 -4.49 -2.29 -9.35
CA LEU A 191 -5.00 -3.50 -8.70
C LEU A 191 -4.07 -3.98 -7.59
N SER A 192 -2.76 -3.93 -7.81
CA SER A 192 -1.76 -4.28 -6.81
C SER A 192 -1.78 -3.32 -5.61
N ILE A 193 -1.97 -2.02 -5.84
CA ILE A 193 -2.12 -1.03 -4.76
C ILE A 193 -3.40 -1.29 -3.95
N LEU A 194 -4.53 -1.57 -4.61
CA LEU A 194 -5.78 -1.92 -3.93
C LEU A 194 -5.63 -3.21 -3.11
N ALA A 195 -5.08 -4.27 -3.72
CA ALA A 195 -4.83 -5.54 -3.05
C ALA A 195 -3.92 -5.37 -1.82
N ARG A 196 -2.86 -4.55 -1.92
CA ARG A 196 -1.98 -4.19 -0.81
C ARG A 196 -2.76 -3.60 0.38
N MET A 197 -3.62 -2.63 0.14
CA MET A 197 -4.37 -1.92 1.20
C MET A 197 -5.32 -2.85 1.97
N GLY A 198 -5.83 -3.90 1.32
CA GLY A 198 -6.58 -4.94 2.01
C GLY A 198 -5.69 -6.00 2.66
N SER A 199 -4.66 -6.46 1.96
CA SER A 199 -3.69 -7.47 2.37
C SER A 199 -2.32 -7.22 1.76
N GLY A 200 -1.34 -6.78 2.55
CA GLY A 200 -0.03 -6.35 2.03
C GLY A 200 0.58 -7.29 0.97
N SER A 201 0.73 -8.57 1.28
CA SER A 201 1.28 -9.58 0.35
C SER A 201 0.40 -9.93 -0.85
N ALA A 202 -0.91 -9.60 -0.83
CA ALA A 202 -1.80 -9.81 -1.97
C ALA A 202 -1.40 -8.96 -3.17
N ALA A 203 -0.68 -7.86 -2.95
CA ALA A 203 -0.09 -7.05 -4.02
C ALA A 203 0.68 -7.93 -5.03
N ARG A 204 1.43 -8.93 -4.54
CA ARG A 204 2.27 -9.83 -5.35
C ARG A 204 1.52 -10.96 -6.05
N SER A 205 0.24 -11.15 -5.73
CA SER A 205 -0.63 -12.12 -6.41
C SER A 205 -1.39 -11.49 -7.60
N ILE A 206 -1.10 -10.23 -7.96
CA ILE A 206 -1.68 -9.60 -9.15
C ILE A 206 -0.85 -9.94 -10.40
N PRO A 207 0.48 -9.72 -10.44
CA PRO A 207 1.29 -10.13 -11.60
C PRO A 207 1.61 -11.63 -11.54
N PRO A 208 1.85 -12.28 -12.70
CA PRO A 208 2.31 -13.67 -12.75
C PRO A 208 3.81 -13.79 -12.50
N GLY A 209 4.32 -15.03 -12.48
CA GLY A 209 5.76 -15.32 -12.54
C GLY A 209 6.55 -14.90 -11.29
N PHE A 210 7.76 -14.37 -11.52
CA PHE A 210 8.56 -13.73 -10.47
C PHE A 210 8.07 -12.30 -10.28
N VAL A 211 7.86 -11.91 -9.03
CA VAL A 211 7.18 -10.65 -8.71
C VAL A 211 7.99 -9.86 -7.69
N TYR A 212 8.28 -8.61 -8.04
CA TYR A 212 8.88 -7.62 -7.14
C TYR A 212 7.81 -6.67 -6.61
N TRP A 213 7.59 -6.66 -5.31
CA TRP A 213 6.80 -5.61 -4.64
C TRP A 213 7.72 -4.56 -4.06
N GLN A 214 7.68 -3.37 -4.66
CA GLN A 214 8.48 -2.23 -4.25
C GLN A 214 7.87 -1.54 -3.01
N ALA A 215 8.71 -1.18 -2.04
CA ALA A 215 8.24 -0.51 -0.82
C ALA A 215 7.69 0.90 -1.04
N GLY A 216 8.06 1.51 -2.17
CA GLY A 216 7.76 2.91 -2.45
C GLY A 216 8.43 3.87 -1.46
N LYS A 217 8.44 5.15 -1.82
CA LYS A 217 8.96 6.25 -1.01
C LYS A 217 7.87 7.28 -0.72
N LYS A 218 6.83 7.38 -1.55
CA LYS A 218 5.74 8.33 -1.33
C LYS A 218 4.95 8.00 -0.05
N ALA A 219 4.46 9.04 0.61
CA ALA A 219 3.65 8.91 1.82
C ALA A 219 2.25 8.33 1.52
N ASP A 220 1.70 8.66 0.35
CA ASP A 220 0.44 8.12 -0.17
C ASP A 220 0.55 6.66 -0.65
N GLY A 221 1.78 6.17 -0.81
CA GLY A 221 2.05 4.80 -1.25
C GLY A 221 1.62 4.48 -2.68
N THR A 222 1.35 5.48 -3.51
CA THR A 222 0.98 5.29 -4.92
C THR A 222 2.11 4.66 -5.73
N ASP A 223 3.34 4.73 -5.23
CA ASP A 223 4.53 4.09 -5.79
C ASP A 223 4.89 2.75 -5.12
N SER A 224 4.04 2.20 -4.25
CA SER A 224 4.26 0.88 -3.64
C SER A 224 3.30 -0.18 -4.20
N TYR A 225 3.75 -0.85 -5.25
CA TYR A 225 2.98 -1.88 -5.96
C TYR A 225 3.88 -3.00 -6.46
N ALA A 226 3.28 -4.10 -6.91
CA ALA A 226 4.00 -5.24 -7.42
C ALA A 226 4.09 -5.22 -8.96
N THR A 227 5.22 -5.67 -9.46
CA THR A 227 5.52 -5.76 -10.89
C THR A 227 6.11 -7.13 -11.20
N GLU A 228 5.81 -7.64 -12.39
CA GLU A 228 6.47 -8.84 -12.91
C GLU A 228 7.96 -8.53 -13.16
N MET A 229 8.82 -9.46 -12.75
CA MET A 229 10.25 -9.42 -13.03
C MET A 229 10.50 -10.20 -14.31
N TYR A 230 10.87 -9.50 -15.38
CA TYR A 230 11.42 -10.14 -16.57
C TYR A 230 12.84 -10.60 -16.26
N TRP A 231 12.99 -11.89 -15.99
CA TRP A 231 14.31 -12.50 -15.83
C TRP A 231 14.71 -13.20 -17.13
N HIS A 232 15.68 -12.64 -17.84
CA HIS A 232 16.39 -13.39 -18.86
C HIS A 232 17.35 -14.33 -18.14
N LEU A 233 17.04 -15.63 -18.13
CA LEU A 233 18.05 -16.61 -17.77
C LEU A 233 19.24 -16.41 -18.72
N PRO A 234 20.49 -16.27 -18.22
CA PRO A 234 21.63 -16.39 -19.09
C PRO A 234 21.54 -17.74 -19.82
N PRO A 235 22.00 -17.84 -21.09
CA PRO A 235 21.98 -19.09 -21.82
C PRO A 235 22.55 -20.19 -20.93
N GLN A 236 21.84 -21.31 -20.84
CA GLN A 236 22.23 -22.41 -19.96
C GLN A 236 23.64 -22.86 -20.38
N HIS A 237 24.64 -22.55 -19.56
CA HIS A 237 25.91 -23.26 -19.63
C HIS A 237 25.62 -24.66 -19.11
N ASN A 238 25.79 -25.65 -19.97
CA ASN A 238 25.74 -27.05 -19.58
C ASN A 238 26.73 -27.25 -18.42
N PHE A 239 26.19 -27.49 -17.22
CA PHE A 239 26.97 -27.92 -16.06
C PHE A 239 27.30 -29.41 -16.16
#